data_AF-A0A2T2TP24-F1
#
_entry.id   AF-A0A2T2TP24-F1
#
_cell.length_a   1.000
_cell.length_b   1.000
_cell.length_c   1.000
_cell.angle_alpha   90.00
_cell.angle_beta   90.00
_cell.angle_gamma   90.00
#
_symmetry.space_group_name_H-M   'P 1'
#
loop_
_entity.id
_entity.type
_entity.pdbx_description
1 polymer ?
#
loop_
_entity_poly.entity_id
_entity_poly.type
_entity_poly.pdbx_seq_one_letter_code
_entity_poly.pdbx_strand_id
1 'polypeptide(L)'
;YRHGFLNIFAAAVFAEAQGLGPGALREVLLEENADHFRFTPDTVAWKDRSASTAAIERTREHLAASFGSCSFDEPVEALQGLGLLR
;
A
#
# COMPACT_ATOMS: atom_id res chain seq x y z
N TYR A 1 4.20 14.50 -0.75
CA TYR A 1 4.91 13.42 -1.46
C TYR A 1 5.47 12.39 -0.46
N ARG A 2 4.65 11.87 0.47
CA ARG A 2 5.17 11.18 1.67
C ARG A 2 4.80 9.69 1.80
N HIS A 3 4.05 9.11 0.86
CA HIS A 3 3.56 7.73 0.96
C HIS A 3 3.66 6.94 -0.35
N GLY A 4 4.53 7.37 -1.28
CA GLY A 4 4.70 6.68 -2.56
C GLY A 4 5.07 5.20 -2.42
N PHE A 5 5.88 4.84 -1.41
CA PHE A 5 6.18 3.44 -1.10
C PHE A 5 4.93 2.66 -0.65
N LEU A 6 4.05 3.28 0.13
CA LEU A 6 2.80 2.66 0.59
C LEU A 6 1.86 2.39 -0.60
N ASN A 7 1.79 3.34 -1.55
CA ASN A 7 1.02 3.17 -2.77
C ASN A 7 1.50 1.98 -3.62
N ILE A 8 2.82 1.74 -3.68
CA ILE A 8 3.39 0.60 -4.41
C ILE A 8 2.88 -0.72 -3.80
N PHE A 9 2.93 -0.85 -2.47
CA PHE A 9 2.43 -2.05 -1.81
C PHE A 9 0.92 -2.21 -1.93
N ALA A 10 0.16 -1.12 -1.75
CA ALA A 10 -1.29 -1.17 -1.93
C ALA A 10 -1.66 -1.59 -3.36
N ALA A 11 -1.00 -1.01 -4.37
CA ALA A 11 -1.23 -1.36 -5.77
C ALA A 11 -0.88 -2.84 -6.04
N ALA A 12 0.24 -3.34 -5.50
CA ALA A 12 0.59 -4.75 -5.61
C ALA A 12 -0.45 -5.67 -4.97
N VAL A 13 -0.93 -5.33 -3.77
CA VAL A 13 -1.98 -6.09 -3.06
C VAL A 13 -3.27 -6.11 -3.87
N PHE A 14 -3.70 -4.99 -4.44
CA PHE A 14 -4.91 -4.96 -5.26
C PHE A 14 -4.72 -5.63 -6.63
N ALA A 15 -3.51 -5.61 -7.19
CA ALA A 15 -3.17 -6.38 -8.38
C ALA A 15 -3.30 -7.88 -8.11
N GLU A 16 -2.74 -8.38 -7.00
CA GLU A 16 -2.82 -9.80 -6.60
C GLU A 16 -4.25 -10.21 -6.24
N ALA A 17 -4.92 -9.45 -5.38
CA ALA A 17 -6.19 -9.85 -4.78
C ALA A 17 -7.39 -9.67 -5.71
N GLN A 18 -7.36 -8.68 -6.61
CA GLN A 18 -8.51 -8.25 -7.39
C GLN A 18 -8.24 -8.19 -8.90
N GLY A 19 -7.01 -8.44 -9.35
CA GLY A 19 -6.67 -8.41 -10.78
C GLY A 19 -6.91 -7.03 -11.42
N LEU A 20 -6.63 -5.95 -10.70
CA LEU A 20 -6.86 -4.59 -11.22
C LEU A 20 -6.09 -4.36 -12.52
N GLY A 21 -6.79 -3.79 -13.51
CA GLY A 21 -6.17 -3.39 -14.77
C GLY A 21 -5.25 -2.15 -14.64
N PRO A 22 -4.45 -1.84 -15.67
CA PRO A 22 -3.44 -0.77 -15.61
C PRO A 22 -3.98 0.61 -15.23
N GLY A 23 -5.19 0.96 -15.67
CA GLY A 23 -5.82 2.25 -15.33
C GLY A 23 -6.10 2.38 -13.83
N ALA A 24 -6.73 1.36 -13.24
CA ALA A 24 -7.04 1.35 -11.81
C ALA A 24 -5.76 1.27 -10.96
N LEU A 25 -4.76 0.49 -11.37
CA LEU A 25 -3.47 0.44 -10.69
C LEU A 25 -2.75 1.79 -10.72
N ARG A 26 -2.82 2.51 -11.85
CA ARG A 26 -2.28 3.87 -11.96
C ARG A 26 -2.95 4.82 -10.96
N GLU A 27 -4.26 4.71 -10.74
CA GLU A 27 -4.94 5.52 -9.73
C GLU A 27 -4.43 5.24 -8.31
N VAL A 28 -4.23 3.97 -7.94
CA VAL A 28 -3.67 3.62 -6.61
C VAL A 28 -2.26 4.16 -6.47
N LEU A 29 -1.42 3.99 -7.50
CA LEU A 29 -0.02 4.43 -7.50
C LEU A 29 0.11 5.95 -7.35
N LEU A 30 -0.80 6.71 -7.97
CA LEU A 30 -0.81 8.18 -7.98
C LEU A 30 -1.69 8.78 -6.88
N GLU A 31 -2.18 7.99 -5.93
CA GLU A 31 -3.01 8.51 -4.83
C GLU A 31 -2.19 9.43 -3.92
N GLU A 32 -2.61 10.69 -3.80
CA GLU A 32 -1.95 11.69 -2.96
C GLU A 32 -2.68 11.93 -1.64
N ASN A 33 -3.95 11.53 -1.54
CA ASN A 33 -4.72 11.67 -0.32
C ASN A 33 -4.57 10.41 0.56
N ALA A 34 -3.82 10.54 1.66
CA ALA A 34 -3.62 9.46 2.61
C ALA A 34 -4.93 8.98 3.26
N ASP A 35 -5.94 9.84 3.39
CA ASP A 35 -7.24 9.48 4.00
C ASP A 35 -8.04 8.48 3.16
N HIS A 36 -7.69 8.31 1.87
CA HIS A 36 -8.26 7.26 1.05
C HIS A 36 -7.77 5.88 1.45
N PHE A 37 -6.61 5.79 2.12
CA PHE A 37 -6.11 4.55 2.68
C PHE A 37 -6.62 4.35 4.10
N ARG A 38 -7.20 3.18 4.35
CA ARG A 38 -7.67 2.78 5.68
C ARG A 38 -7.07 1.43 6.02
N PHE A 39 -6.47 1.35 7.20
CA PHE A 39 -5.86 0.15 7.72
C PHE A 39 -6.64 -0.32 8.94
N THR A 40 -7.00 -1.59 8.94
CA THR A 40 -7.58 -2.27 10.11
C THR A 40 -6.70 -3.47 10.44
N PRO A 41 -6.91 -4.14 11.59
CA PRO A 41 -6.17 -5.36 11.90
C PRO A 41 -6.25 -6.45 10.81
N ASP A 42 -7.33 -6.46 10.02
CA ASP A 42 -7.63 -7.53 9.08
C ASP A 42 -7.60 -7.10 7.61
N THR A 43 -7.55 -5.78 7.33
CA THR A 43 -7.68 -5.27 5.95
C THR A 43 -6.85 -4.02 5.68
N VAL A 44 -6.41 -3.91 4.42
CA VAL A 44 -6.06 -2.64 3.79
C VAL A 44 -7.19 -2.24 2.84
N ALA A 45 -7.61 -0.98 2.90
CA ALA A 45 -8.63 -0.43 2.03
C ALA A 45 -8.12 0.82 1.32
N TRP A 46 -8.58 1.00 0.08
CA TRP A 46 -8.38 2.20 -0.72
C TRP A 46 -9.71 2.56 -1.40
N LYS A 47 -10.23 3.77 -1.13
CA LYS A 47 -11.57 4.21 -1.58
C LYS A 47 -12.65 3.18 -1.21
N ASP A 48 -13.30 2.59 -2.20
CA ASP A 48 -14.37 1.58 -2.10
C ASP A 48 -13.85 0.14 -2.14
N ARG A 49 -12.54 -0.06 -2.26
CA ARG A 49 -11.90 -1.39 -2.35
C ARG A 49 -11.23 -1.78 -1.04
N SER A 50 -11.23 -3.07 -0.75
CA SER A 50 -10.50 -3.65 0.39
C SER A 50 -9.85 -4.98 0.03
N ALA A 51 -8.72 -5.27 0.66
CA ALA A 51 -8.03 -6.55 0.60
C ALA A 51 -7.68 -7.01 2.02
N SER A 52 -7.70 -8.33 2.24
CA SER A 52 -7.43 -8.92 3.55
C SER A 52 -5.93 -9.03 3.84
N THR A 53 -5.57 -9.22 5.11
CA THR A 53 -4.20 -9.58 5.52
C THR A 53 -3.69 -10.84 4.82
N ALA A 54 -4.55 -11.83 4.57
CA ALA A 54 -4.19 -13.00 3.77
C ALA A 54 -3.74 -12.64 2.34
N ALA A 55 -4.32 -11.61 1.73
CA ALA A 55 -3.86 -11.10 0.44
C ALA A 55 -2.53 -10.34 0.55
N ILE A 56 -2.32 -9.62 1.66
CA ILE A 56 -1.03 -8.97 1.95
C ILE A 56 0.08 -10.03 2.06
N GLU A 57 -0.15 -11.12 2.78
CA GLU A 57 0.83 -12.21 2.92
C GLU A 57 1.18 -12.84 1.56
N ARG A 58 0.16 -13.24 0.77
CA ARG A 58 0.40 -13.77 -0.60
C ARG A 58 1.15 -12.78 -1.49
N THR A 59 0.81 -11.50 -1.39
CA THR A 59 1.49 -10.44 -2.17
C THR A 59 2.97 -10.34 -1.77
N ARG A 60 3.28 -10.40 -0.47
CA ARG A 60 4.66 -10.39 0.02
C ARG A 60 5.46 -11.60 -0.47
N GLU A 61 4.83 -12.77 -0.55
CA GLU A 61 5.48 -14.01 -0.99
C GLU A 61 5.74 -14.05 -2.50
N HIS A 62 4.84 -13.48 -3.32
CA HIS A 62 4.83 -13.73 -4.76
C HIS A 62 5.05 -12.52 -5.66
N LEU A 63 4.83 -11.29 -5.17
CA LEU A 63 4.79 -10.11 -6.03
C LEU A 63 5.64 -8.94 -5.53
N ALA A 64 5.48 -8.55 -4.27
CA ALA A 64 6.10 -7.36 -3.70
C ALA A 64 6.59 -7.62 -2.27
N ALA A 65 7.75 -8.26 -2.17
CA ALA A 65 8.38 -8.59 -0.88
C ALA A 65 9.01 -7.38 -0.18
N SER A 66 9.59 -6.45 -0.96
CA SER A 66 10.33 -5.30 -0.42
C SER A 66 10.31 -4.12 -1.39
N PHE A 67 10.63 -2.94 -0.87
CA PHE A 67 10.94 -1.74 -1.64
C PHE A 67 12.31 -1.23 -1.21
N GLY A 68 13.06 -0.66 -2.15
CA GLY A 68 14.34 -0.01 -1.87
C GLY A 68 14.18 1.50 -1.82
N SER A 69 14.70 2.12 -0.77
CA SER A 69 14.91 3.58 -0.66
C SER A 69 16.37 3.87 -0.32
N CYS A 70 16.85 5.07 -0.67
CA CYS A 70 18.21 5.49 -0.34
C CYS A 70 18.39 5.78 1.18
N SER A 71 17.29 6.06 1.87
CA SER A 71 17.23 6.28 3.31
C SER A 71 16.24 5.30 3.93
N PHE A 72 16.63 4.67 5.04
CA PHE A 72 15.73 3.87 5.85
C PHE A 72 14.81 4.76 6.70
N ASP A 73 15.29 5.90 7.16
CA ASP A 73 14.57 6.77 8.09
C ASP A 73 13.36 7.44 7.43
N GLU A 74 13.49 7.89 6.18
CA GLU A 74 12.43 8.58 5.44
C GLU A 74 11.08 7.81 5.39
N PRO A 75 11.02 6.53 4.99
CA PRO A 75 9.76 5.79 5.00
C PRO A 75 9.25 5.47 6.41
N VAL A 76 10.12 5.29 7.40
CA VAL A 76 9.74 5.06 8.80
C VAL A 76 9.08 6.31 9.38
N GLU A 77 9.73 7.47 9.25
CA GLU A 77 9.20 8.77 9.67
C GLU A 77 7.89 9.09 8.97
N ALA A 78 7.75 8.72 7.69
CA ALA A 78 6.50 8.87 6.96
C ALA A 78 5.36 8.03 7.56
N LEU A 79 5.61 6.75 7.89
CA LEU A 79 4.61 5.90 8.54
C LEU A 79 4.23 6.42 9.94
N GLN A 80 5.20 6.92 10.70
CA GLN A 80 4.96 7.55 12.00
C GLN A 80 4.13 8.83 11.86
N GLY A 81 4.43 9.67 10.87
CA GLY A 81 3.64 10.86 10.55
C GLY A 81 2.19 10.57 10.13
N LEU A 82 1.95 9.38 9.57
CA LEU A 82 0.62 8.86 9.27
C LEU A 82 -0.05 8.12 10.45
N GLY A 83 0.65 7.93 11.56
CA GLY A 83 0.16 7.18 12.72
C GLY A 83 0.04 5.67 12.48
N LEU A 84 0.67 5.14 11.43
CA LEU A 84 0.64 3.71 11.06
C LEU A 84 1.76 2.90 11.71
N LEU A 85 2.79 3.59 12.22
CA LEU A 85 3.90 3.01 12.97
C LEU A 85 4.13 3.88 14.21
N ARG A 86 4.46 3.25 15.35
CA ARG A 86 4.82 3.95 16.59
C ARG A 86 6.32 3.92 16.77
#